data_AF-A0A6V8L7S7-F1
#
_entry.id   AF-A0A6V8L7S7-F1
#
_cell.length_a   1.000
_cell.length_b   1.000
_cell.length_c   1.000
_cell.angle_alpha   90.00
_cell.angle_beta   90.00
_cell.angle_gamma   90.00
#
_symmetry.space_group_name_H-M   'P 1'
#
loop_
_entity.id
_entity.type
_entity.pdbx_description
1 polymer ?
#
loop_
_entity_poly.entity_id
_entity_poly.type
_entity_poly.pdbx_seq_one_letter_code
_entity_poly.pdbx_strand_id
1 'polypeptide(L)'
;MIASADMSQGTERVALVVRGGWEGHSPVAATDMFIPFLKEHGFRVRVADSPEAYADADAMAGTDLVVQCYTMGTIEPHQLAGLTSAVRAGTGLAGWHGGIADSYRASSDYLQLIGGSSRATRPSTSRSGTGTARPTTSSRTG
;
A
#
# COMPACT_ATOMS: atom_id res chain seq x y z
N MET A 1 35.27 8.57 -31.72
CA MET A 1 33.96 9.05 -31.24
C MET A 1 33.24 7.85 -30.68
N ILE A 2 33.14 7.74 -29.36
CA ILE A 2 32.32 6.71 -28.71
C ILE A 2 30.87 7.21 -28.78
N ALA A 3 29.99 6.41 -29.38
CA ALA A 3 28.57 6.69 -29.39
C ALA A 3 28.04 6.60 -27.95
N SER A 4 27.59 7.72 -27.40
CA SER A 4 26.76 7.72 -26.19
C SER A 4 25.49 6.94 -26.51
N ALA A 5 25.28 5.83 -25.81
CA ALA A 5 23.98 5.17 -25.80
C ALA A 5 22.98 6.15 -25.17
N ASP A 6 21.99 6.56 -25.96
CA ASP A 6 20.79 7.24 -25.49
C ASP A 6 20.10 6.34 -24.46
N MET A 7 20.16 6.75 -23.19
CA MET A 7 19.54 6.05 -22.05
C MET A 7 18.07 6.44 -21.83
N SER A 8 17.36 6.97 -22.84
CA SER A 8 15.99 7.47 -22.66
C SER A 8 14.88 6.78 -23.46
N GLN A 9 15.08 5.54 -23.92
CA GLN A 9 14.02 4.78 -24.61
C GLN A 9 13.18 3.92 -23.65
N GLY A 10 12.70 4.52 -22.56
CA GLY A 10 11.71 3.95 -21.66
C GLY A 10 10.69 5.03 -21.31
N THR A 11 9.41 4.66 -21.21
CA THR A 11 8.36 5.56 -20.74
C THR A 11 8.81 6.26 -19.44
N GLU A 12 8.58 7.57 -19.34
CA GLU A 12 8.97 8.37 -18.18
C GLU A 12 8.45 7.70 -16.89
N ARG A 13 9.37 7.29 -16.00
CA ARG A 13 9.01 6.59 -14.77
C ARG A 13 8.39 7.56 -13.79
N VAL A 14 7.35 7.15 -13.09
CA VAL A 14 6.59 8.00 -12.17
C VAL A 14 6.77 7.52 -10.74
N ALA A 15 7.17 8.44 -9.86
CA ALA A 15 7.20 8.21 -8.42
C ALA A 15 6.08 9.02 -7.75
N LEU A 16 5.21 8.34 -7.00
CA LEU A 16 4.20 8.95 -6.14
C LEU A 16 4.73 8.99 -4.70
N VAL A 17 5.04 10.17 -4.21
CA VAL A 17 5.37 10.40 -2.79
C VAL A 17 4.07 10.68 -2.03
N VAL A 18 3.71 9.82 -1.10
CA VAL A 18 2.56 10.04 -0.20
C VAL A 18 3.07 10.39 1.18
N ARG A 19 2.82 11.63 1.59
CA ARG A 19 3.37 12.19 2.82
C ARG A 19 2.29 12.79 3.71
N GLY A 20 2.52 12.81 5.01
CA GLY A 20 1.61 13.47 5.96
C GLY A 20 1.50 12.74 7.30
N GLY A 21 0.34 12.86 7.93
CA GLY A 21 0.10 12.32 9.25
C GLY A 21 0.58 13.26 10.35
N TRP A 22 1.35 12.77 11.33
CA TRP A 22 1.78 13.60 12.46
C TRP A 22 2.91 14.57 12.06
N GLU A 23 2.64 15.88 12.18
CA GLU A 23 3.58 16.96 11.83
C GLU A 23 4.88 16.93 12.66
N GLY A 24 4.86 16.36 13.86
CA GLY A 24 6.06 16.19 14.69
C GLY A 24 7.14 15.29 14.06
N HIS A 25 6.79 14.51 13.04
CA HIS A 25 7.74 13.73 12.22
C HIS A 25 8.19 14.46 10.94
N SER A 26 7.77 15.72 10.75
CA SER A 26 8.18 16.60 9.65
C SER A 26 8.13 15.94 8.26
N PRO A 27 6.98 15.38 7.84
CA PRO A 27 6.87 14.58 6.62
C PRO A 27 7.23 15.38 5.36
N VAL A 28 6.91 16.68 5.32
CA VAL A 28 7.27 17.57 4.21
C VAL A 28 8.78 17.73 4.10
N ALA A 29 9.44 18.19 5.17
CA ALA A 29 10.89 18.40 5.17
C ALA A 29 11.66 17.10 4.87
N ALA A 30 11.22 15.98 5.45
CA ALA A 30 11.84 14.69 5.21
C ALA A 30 11.75 14.27 3.73
N THR A 31 10.57 14.41 3.11
CA THR A 31 10.39 14.02 1.69
C THR A 31 11.05 14.99 0.73
N ASP A 32 11.05 16.29 1.01
CA ASP A 32 11.69 17.31 0.18
C ASP A 32 13.20 17.07 0.01
N MET A 33 13.85 16.39 0.97
CA MET A 33 15.25 15.98 0.85
C MET A 33 15.47 14.84 -0.16
N PHE A 34 14.49 13.97 -0.39
CA PHE A 34 14.60 12.80 -1.29
C PHE A 34 14.00 13.04 -2.68
N ILE A 35 13.10 14.01 -2.83
CA ILE A 35 12.50 14.36 -4.13
C ILE A 35 13.56 14.71 -5.19
N PRO A 36 14.61 15.51 -4.89
CA PRO A 36 15.68 15.79 -5.86
C PRO A 36 16.38 14.53 -6.34
N PHE A 37 16.71 13.61 -5.43
CA PHE A 37 17.32 12.32 -5.75
C PHE A 37 16.44 11.51 -6.73
N LEU A 38 15.13 11.39 -6.47
CA LEU A 38 14.21 10.69 -7.39
C LEU A 38 14.22 11.34 -8.79
N LYS A 39 14.18 12.66 -8.86
CA LYS A 39 14.23 13.40 -10.13
C LYS A 39 15.54 13.20 -10.88
N GLU A 40 16.68 13.27 -10.19
CA GLU A 40 18.02 13.01 -10.75
C GLU A 40 18.15 11.59 -11.30
N HIS A 41 17.43 10.63 -10.69
CA HIS A 41 17.35 9.25 -11.17
C HIS A 41 16.28 9.00 -12.23
N GLY A 42 15.71 10.06 -12.81
CA GLY A 42 14.81 9.98 -13.97
C GLY A 42 13.37 9.63 -13.63
N PHE A 43 12.91 9.93 -12.41
CA PHE A 43 11.49 9.86 -12.07
C PHE A 43 10.81 11.23 -12.21
N ARG A 44 9.62 11.23 -12.82
CA ARG A 44 8.64 12.30 -12.63
C ARG A 44 7.97 12.11 -11.27
N VAL A 45 8.21 13.04 -10.36
CA VAL A 45 7.69 12.96 -8.99
C VAL A 45 6.35 13.67 -8.88
N ARG A 46 5.35 12.97 -8.34
CA ARG A 46 4.09 13.52 -7.86
C ARG A 46 4.08 13.44 -6.34
N VAL A 47 3.59 14.48 -5.68
CA VAL A 47 3.43 14.50 -4.22
C VAL A 47 1.95 14.55 -3.89
N ALA A 48 1.53 13.69 -2.98
CA ALA A 48 0.19 13.70 -2.39
C ALA A 48 0.34 13.82 -0.87
N ASP A 49 -0.44 14.73 -0.28
CA ASP A 49 -0.40 14.98 1.17
C ASP A 49 -1.38 14.08 1.94
N SER A 50 -1.93 13.06 1.27
CA SER A 50 -3.01 12.23 1.79
C SER A 50 -3.14 10.88 1.04
N PRO A 51 -3.67 9.81 1.69
CA PRO A 51 -3.81 8.48 1.09
C PRO A 51 -4.89 8.37 0.00
N GLU A 52 -5.70 9.40 -0.20
CA GLU A 52 -6.73 9.47 -1.25
C GLU A 52 -6.15 9.28 -2.64
N ALA A 53 -4.86 9.59 -2.85
CA ALA A 53 -4.17 9.32 -4.11
C ALA A 53 -4.17 7.83 -4.49
N TYR A 54 -4.24 6.93 -3.51
CA TYR A 54 -4.33 5.49 -3.77
C TYR A 54 -5.67 5.05 -4.34
N ALA A 55 -6.72 5.85 -4.17
CA ALA A 55 -8.05 5.56 -4.71
C ALA A 55 -8.19 5.89 -6.20
N ASP A 56 -7.27 6.68 -6.76
CA ASP A 56 -7.27 7.03 -8.19
C ASP A 56 -6.61 5.91 -9.00
N ALA A 57 -7.43 5.11 -9.67
CA ALA A 57 -6.98 3.95 -10.43
C ALA A 57 -6.04 4.32 -11.58
N ASP A 58 -6.28 5.43 -12.27
CA ASP A 58 -5.45 5.88 -13.39
C ASP A 58 -4.11 6.40 -12.89
N ALA A 59 -4.12 7.15 -11.77
CA ALA A 59 -2.89 7.57 -11.12
C ALA A 59 -2.03 6.39 -10.66
N MET A 60 -2.65 5.35 -10.08
CA MET A 60 -1.93 4.19 -9.58
C MET A 60 -1.42 3.29 -10.70
N ALA A 61 -2.20 3.10 -11.78
CA ALA A 61 -1.78 2.33 -12.96
C ALA A 61 -0.57 2.95 -13.66
N GLY A 62 -0.43 4.27 -13.62
CA GLY A 62 0.72 5.00 -14.16
C GLY A 62 1.86 5.23 -13.16
N THR A 63 1.84 4.60 -11.97
CA THR A 63 2.86 4.79 -10.93
C THR A 63 3.82 3.59 -10.88
N ASP A 64 5.10 3.84 -11.11
CA ASP A 64 6.15 2.81 -11.03
C ASP A 64 6.66 2.61 -9.60
N LEU A 65 6.64 3.67 -8.78
CA LEU A 65 7.14 3.66 -7.41
C LEU A 65 6.25 4.49 -6.48
N VAL A 66 5.80 3.90 -5.38
CA VAL A 66 5.24 4.63 -4.24
C VAL A 66 6.32 4.83 -3.19
N VAL A 67 6.51 6.07 -2.75
CA VAL A 67 7.37 6.44 -1.62
C VAL A 67 6.50 6.90 -0.46
N GLN A 68 6.36 6.04 0.53
CA GLN A 68 5.51 6.24 1.70
C GLN A 68 6.26 6.97 2.83
N CYS A 69 5.73 8.13 3.22
CA CYS A 69 6.18 8.91 4.38
C CYS A 69 4.98 9.47 5.16
N TYR A 70 4.17 8.58 5.71
CA TYR A 70 2.95 8.92 6.46
C TYR A 70 3.03 8.29 7.84
N THR A 71 2.70 9.01 8.90
CA THR A 71 2.81 8.47 10.29
C THR A 71 1.53 8.70 11.07
N MET A 72 1.15 7.74 11.91
CA MET A 72 -0.03 7.83 12.77
C MET A 72 -1.33 8.13 12.01
N GLY A 73 -1.42 7.68 10.75
CA GLY A 73 -2.54 7.93 9.86
C GLY A 73 -3.61 6.85 9.94
N THR A 74 -4.64 7.07 9.13
CA THR A 74 -5.66 6.07 8.79
C THR A 74 -5.70 5.91 7.27
N ILE A 75 -6.16 4.75 6.82
CA ILE A 75 -6.35 4.45 5.40
C ILE A 75 -7.72 3.81 5.25
N GLU A 76 -8.49 4.31 4.29
CA GLU A 76 -9.80 3.74 3.98
C GLU A 76 -9.67 2.45 3.17
N PRO A 77 -10.64 1.52 3.25
CA PRO A 77 -10.55 0.23 2.57
C PRO A 77 -10.29 0.33 1.06
N HIS A 78 -10.90 1.31 0.40
CA HIS A 78 -10.75 1.52 -1.04
C HIS A 78 -9.37 2.10 -1.42
N GLN A 79 -8.79 2.96 -0.58
CA GLN A 79 -7.43 3.48 -0.73
C GLN A 79 -6.42 2.33 -0.59
N LEU A 80 -6.59 1.48 0.44
CA LEU A 80 -5.73 0.32 0.65
C LEU A 80 -5.85 -0.71 -0.48
N ALA A 81 -7.05 -0.93 -1.01
CA ALA A 81 -7.28 -1.80 -2.16
C ALA A 81 -6.53 -1.30 -3.39
N GLY A 82 -6.54 0.01 -3.66
CA GLY A 82 -5.79 0.61 -4.75
C GLY A 82 -4.27 0.46 -4.60
N LEU A 83 -3.72 0.78 -3.43
CA LEU A 83 -2.29 0.57 -3.13
C LEU A 83 -1.89 -0.91 -3.29
N THR A 84 -2.65 -1.82 -2.68
CA THR A 84 -2.36 -3.25 -2.73
C THR A 84 -2.42 -3.80 -4.16
N SER A 85 -3.39 -3.35 -4.95
CA SER A 85 -3.54 -3.77 -6.34
C SER A 85 -2.36 -3.30 -7.20
N ALA A 86 -1.92 -2.05 -7.02
CA ALA A 86 -0.76 -1.52 -7.72
C ALA A 86 0.53 -2.28 -7.38
N VAL A 87 0.78 -2.53 -6.09
CA VAL A 87 1.95 -3.30 -5.65
C VAL A 87 1.93 -4.73 -6.18
N ARG A 88 0.75 -5.39 -6.18
CA ARG A 88 0.58 -6.71 -6.78
C ARG A 88 0.80 -6.72 -8.30
N ALA A 89 0.50 -5.61 -8.97
CA ALA A 89 0.72 -5.42 -10.40
C ALA A 89 2.18 -5.07 -10.74
N GLY A 90 3.04 -4.82 -9.75
CA GLY A 90 4.48 -4.59 -9.92
C GLY A 90 4.95 -3.18 -9.57
N THR A 91 4.07 -2.29 -9.11
CA THR A 91 4.49 -0.99 -8.55
C THR A 91 5.41 -1.21 -7.35
N GLY A 92 6.59 -0.58 -7.36
CA GLY A 92 7.49 -0.60 -6.22
C GLY A 92 6.88 0.12 -5.02
N LEU A 93 7.15 -0.37 -3.81
CA LEU A 93 6.77 0.28 -2.56
C LEU A 93 8.01 0.48 -1.70
N ALA A 94 8.31 1.74 -1.38
CA ALA A 94 9.43 2.13 -0.54
C ALA A 94 9.00 3.12 0.53
N GLY A 95 9.82 3.26 1.58
CA GLY A 95 9.62 4.21 2.66
C GLY A 95 10.62 3.92 3.78
N TRP A 96 10.61 4.73 4.84
CA TRP A 96 11.62 4.63 5.91
C TRP A 96 11.01 4.70 7.30
N HIS A 97 11.54 3.87 8.21
CA HIS A 97 11.23 3.91 9.64
C HIS A 97 9.70 3.99 9.91
N GLY A 98 9.29 4.93 10.77
CA GLY A 98 7.87 5.19 11.04
C GLY A 98 7.12 5.68 9.81
N GLY A 99 7.76 6.37 8.87
CA GLY A 99 7.15 6.84 7.63
C GLY A 99 6.43 5.77 6.80
N ILE A 100 6.83 4.51 6.93
CA ILE A 100 6.15 3.35 6.31
C ILE A 100 5.52 2.40 7.36
N ALA A 101 6.21 2.14 8.48
CA ALA A 101 5.76 1.14 9.47
C ALA A 101 4.68 1.67 10.43
N ASP A 102 4.63 3.00 10.64
CA ASP A 102 3.65 3.68 11.49
C ASP A 102 2.39 4.07 10.71
N SER A 103 2.45 4.13 9.38
CA SER A 103 1.45 4.82 8.55
C SER A 103 0.01 4.48 8.90
N TYR A 104 -0.33 3.19 8.99
CA TYR A 104 -1.70 2.72 9.18
C TYR A 104 -1.76 1.55 10.16
N ARG A 105 -1.31 1.75 11.40
CA ARG A 105 -1.19 0.68 12.42
C ARG A 105 -2.47 -0.12 12.70
N ALA A 106 -3.64 0.48 12.45
CA ALA A 106 -4.92 -0.18 12.63
C ALA A 106 -5.26 -1.19 11.51
N SER A 107 -4.53 -1.18 10.39
CA SER A 107 -4.76 -2.08 9.24
C SER A 107 -3.77 -3.25 9.25
N SER A 108 -4.26 -4.44 9.56
CA SER A 108 -3.48 -5.68 9.46
C SER A 108 -2.99 -5.93 8.04
N ASP A 109 -3.81 -5.59 7.04
CA ASP A 109 -3.56 -5.90 5.64
C ASP A 109 -2.44 -5.02 5.09
N TYR A 110 -2.42 -3.74 5.49
CA TYR A 110 -1.29 -2.87 5.20
C TYR A 110 0.00 -3.37 5.88
N LEU A 111 -0.06 -3.77 7.15
CA LEU A 111 1.11 -4.30 7.84
C LEU A 111 1.63 -5.60 7.20
N GLN A 112 0.75 -6.43 6.64
CA GLN A 112 1.16 -7.59 5.85
C GLN A 112 1.80 -7.20 4.51
N LEU A 113 1.23 -6.19 3.82
CA LEU A 113 1.77 -5.69 2.55
C LEU A 113 3.23 -5.24 2.69
N ILE A 114 3.58 -4.56 3.79
CA ILE A 114 4.95 -4.08 4.05
C ILE A 114 5.83 -5.09 4.80
N GLY A 115 5.31 -6.28 5.14
CA GLY A 115 6.03 -7.28 5.94
C GLY A 115 6.25 -6.89 7.42
N GLY A 116 5.53 -5.89 7.92
CA GLY A 116 5.67 -5.31 9.27
C GLY A 116 4.94 -6.07 10.38
N SER A 117 4.27 -7.19 10.07
CA SER A 117 3.63 -8.04 11.07
C SER A 117 3.82 -9.52 10.75
N SER A 118 4.39 -10.28 11.70
CA SER A 118 4.60 -11.73 11.58
C SER A 118 3.36 -12.58 11.93
N ARG A 119 2.23 -11.96 12.28
CA ARG A 119 1.02 -12.68 12.70
C ARG A 119 0.19 -13.10 11.49
N ALA A 120 0.16 -14.40 11.20
CA ALA A 120 -0.77 -15.00 10.26
C ALA A 120 -2.21 -14.63 10.64
N THR A 121 -2.83 -13.75 9.85
CA THR A 121 -4.25 -13.45 10.01
C THR A 121 -5.00 -14.55 9.27
N ARG A 122 -5.81 -15.32 9.99
CA ARG A 122 -6.66 -16.35 9.36
C ARG A 122 -7.63 -15.65 8.40
N PRO A 123 -7.76 -16.11 7.14
CA PRO A 123 -8.80 -15.59 6.26
C PRO A 123 -10.17 -15.80 6.94
N SER A 124 -11.03 -14.78 6.90
CA SER A 124 -12.39 -14.89 7.41
C SER A 124 -13.16 -15.88 6.53
N THR A 125 -13.41 -17.07 7.04
CA THR A 125 -14.32 -18.01 6.37
C THR A 125 -15.75 -17.57 6.66
N SER A 126 -16.39 -16.83 5.76
CA SER A 126 -17.84 -16.76 5.74
C SER A 126 -18.37 -18.04 5.07
N ARG A 127 -18.80 -19.01 5.88
CA ARG A 127 -19.53 -20.17 5.38
C ARG A 127 -20.98 -20.10 5.86
N SER A 128 -21.84 -19.45 5.08
CA SER A 128 -23.29 -19.61 5.20
C SER A 128 -23.66 -20.98 4.63
N GLY A 129 -23.82 -21.96 5.51
CA GLY A 129 -24.28 -23.30 5.17
C GLY A 129 -25.34 -23.74 6.17
N THR A 130 -26.60 -23.56 5.79
CA THR A 130 -27.81 -23.97 6.50
C THR A 130 -27.75 -25.47 6.81
N GLY A 131 -27.57 -25.83 8.09
CA GLY A 131 -27.61 -27.21 8.54
C GLY A 131 -29.04 -27.64 8.83
N THR A 132 -29.64 -28.42 7.92
CA THR A 132 -30.91 -29.10 8.14
C THR A 132 -30.72 -30.17 9.23
N ALA A 133 -31.33 -29.98 10.39
CA ALA A 133 -31.29 -30.94 11.48
C ALA A 133 -32.17 -32.17 11.16
N ARG A 134 -31.57 -33.36 11.23
CA ARG A 134 -32.24 -34.66 11.08
C ARG A 134 -32.92 -35.05 12.40
N PRO A 135 -34.20 -35.47 12.41
CA PRO A 135 -34.89 -35.81 13.65
C PRO A 135 -34.43 -37.17 14.21
N THR A 136 -34.23 -37.23 15.53
CA THR A 136 -33.97 -38.46 16.28
C THR A 136 -35.27 -39.09 16.75
N THR A 137 -35.54 -40.33 16.37
CA THR A 137 -36.58 -41.16 17.00
C THR A 137 -35.96 -41.87 18.21
N SER A 138 -36.52 -41.64 19.40
CA SER A 138 -36.21 -42.40 20.62
C SER A 138 -37.39 -43.33 20.92
N SER A 139 -37.18 -44.64 20.78
CA SER A 139 -38.11 -45.68 21.21
C SER A 139 -37.91 -45.97 22.70
N ARG A 140 -38.97 -45.75 23.48
CA ARG A 140 -39.06 -46.00 24.92
C ARG A 140 -39.37 -47.48 25.18
N THR A 141 -38.54 -48.13 25.99
CA THR A 141 -38.81 -49.41 26.68
C THR A 141 -38.26 -49.16 28.08
N GLY A 142 -38.99 -49.30 29.19
CA GLY A 142 -39.85 -50.39 29.61
C GLY A 142 -39.26 -50.89 30.91
#